data_AF-A0A2D5E715-F1
#
_entry.id   AF-A0A2D5E715-F1
#
_cell.length_a   1.000
_cell.length_b   1.000
_cell.length_c   1.000
_cell.angle_alpha   90.00
_cell.angle_beta   90.00
_cell.angle_gamma   90.00
#
_symmetry.space_group_name_H-M   'P 1'
#
loop_
_entity.id
_entity.type
_entity.pdbx_description
1 polymer ?
#
loop_
_entity_poly.entity_id
_entity_poly.type
_entity_poly.pdbx_seq_one_letter_code
_entity_poly.pdbx_strand_id
1 'polypeptide(L)'
;LAFFGGIPLLRRPPSTRLVAVSMIPAIILAGSFYTLAIHMYLSLGGWPANIGNAGFSSPLNFHVEIAQHCFWFPSLILFVTWPIAVVVFAVVRRWQAGVHYLGIVAIAWALGFGLTQLGPDGFLDWWWD
;
A
#
# COMPACT_ATOMS: atom_id res chain seq x y z
N LEU A 1 6.96 19.89 -22.95
CA LEU A 1 5.96 20.10 -21.88
C LEU A 1 5.40 18.76 -21.45
N ALA A 2 5.10 18.55 -20.17
CA ALA A 2 4.32 17.39 -19.74
C ALA A 2 2.86 17.83 -19.62
N PHE A 3 1.96 17.09 -20.25
CA PHE A 3 0.53 17.37 -20.28
C PHE A 3 -0.21 16.25 -19.56
N PHE A 4 -1.10 16.62 -18.64
CA PHE A 4 -2.11 15.71 -18.11
C PHE A 4 -3.47 16.31 -18.51
N GLY A 5 -4.19 15.65 -19.43
CA GLY A 5 -5.46 16.17 -19.95
C GLY A 5 -5.39 17.55 -20.63
N GLY A 6 -4.27 17.89 -21.29
CA GLY A 6 -4.13 19.17 -22.00
C GLY A 6 -3.70 20.37 -21.14
N ILE A 7 -3.52 20.19 -19.83
CA ILE A 7 -3.06 21.26 -18.92
C ILE A 7 -1.52 21.25 -18.83
N PRO A 8 -0.83 22.38 -19.10
CA PRO A 8 0.61 22.47 -18.95
C PRO A 8 0.99 22.45 -17.46
N LEU A 9 1.60 21.35 -17.01
CA LEU A 9 2.08 21.22 -15.64
C LEU A 9 3.39 22.00 -15.45
N LEU A 10 3.47 22.78 -14.37
CA LEU A 10 4.70 23.46 -13.94
C LEU A 10 5.79 22.40 -13.64
N ARG A 11 6.85 22.38 -14.46
CA ARG A 11 8.03 21.52 -14.26
C ARG A 11 8.89 22.05 -13.11
N ARG A 12 8.48 21.78 -11.87
CA ARG A 12 9.42 21.78 -10.74
C ARG A 12 9.99 20.36 -10.60
N PRO A 13 11.32 20.20 -10.49
CA PRO A 13 11.89 18.88 -10.25
C PRO A 13 11.31 18.31 -8.94
N PRO A 14 10.94 17.03 -8.90
CA PRO A 14 10.43 16.41 -7.69
C PRO A 14 11.50 16.41 -6.59
N SER A 15 11.08 16.71 -5.36
CA SER A 15 11.92 16.71 -4.17
C SER A 15 12.14 15.28 -3.70
N THR A 16 13.40 14.87 -3.54
CA THR A 16 13.76 13.52 -3.05
C THR A 16 13.08 13.19 -1.72
N ARG A 17 12.94 14.18 -0.81
CA ARG A 17 12.24 13.97 0.47
C ARG A 17 10.77 13.63 0.26
N LEU A 18 10.09 14.35 -0.64
CA LEU A 18 8.68 14.10 -0.91
C LEU A 18 8.48 12.78 -1.67
N VAL A 19 9.39 12.42 -2.58
CA VAL A 19 9.42 11.10 -3.21
C VAL A 19 9.52 10.00 -2.16
N ALA A 20 10.46 10.09 -1.22
CA ALA A 20 10.62 9.10 -0.16
C ALA A 20 9.36 9.00 0.72
N VAL A 21 8.76 10.14 1.09
CA VAL A 21 7.50 10.17 1.86
C VAL A 21 6.36 9.51 1.08
N SER A 22 6.26 9.73 -0.23
CA SER A 22 5.25 9.10 -1.08
C SER A 22 5.35 7.58 -1.16
N MET A 23 6.50 6.99 -0.83
CA MET A 23 6.70 5.54 -0.82
C MET A 23 6.33 4.88 0.51
N ILE A 24 6.18 5.65 1.60
CA ILE A 24 5.94 5.12 2.95
C ILE A 24 4.75 4.15 3.01
N PRO A 25 3.57 4.44 2.42
CA PRO A 25 2.43 3.53 2.50
C PRO A 25 2.73 2.14 1.91
N ALA A 26 3.44 2.09 0.78
CA ALA A 26 3.82 0.84 0.13
C ALA A 26 4.86 0.05 0.93
N ILE A 27 5.80 0.75 1.56
CA ILE A 27 6.81 0.13 2.44
C ILE A 27 6.13 -0.48 3.67
N ILE A 28 5.18 0.24 4.29
CA ILE A 28 4.40 -0.27 5.42
C ILE A 28 3.57 -1.48 5.00
N LEU A 29 2.91 -1.43 3.85
CA LEU A 29 2.16 -2.55 3.29
C LEU A 29 3.05 -3.80 3.14
N ALA A 30 4.13 -3.70 2.36
CA ALA A 30 4.99 -4.84 2.11
C ALA A 30 5.67 -5.33 3.40
N GLY A 31 6.13 -4.41 4.24
CA GLY A 31 6.76 -4.72 5.52
C GLY A 31 5.82 -5.51 6.42
N SER A 32 4.62 -4.97 6.71
CA SER A 32 3.64 -5.63 7.57
C SER A 32 3.18 -6.99 7.02
N PHE A 33 2.99 -7.11 5.70
CA PHE A 33 2.63 -8.36 5.06
C PHE A 33 3.69 -9.45 5.26
N TYR A 34 4.95 -9.16 4.94
CA TYR A 34 6.03 -10.16 5.06
C TYR A 34 6.42 -10.44 6.50
N THR A 35 6.36 -9.43 7.40
CA THR A 35 6.59 -9.69 8.83
C THR A 35 5.50 -10.56 9.42
N LEU A 36 4.25 -10.40 8.99
CA LEU A 36 3.16 -11.28 9.40
C LEU A 36 3.36 -12.69 8.86
N ALA A 37 3.71 -12.85 7.59
CA ALA A 37 3.98 -14.17 7.00
C ALA A 37 5.05 -14.92 7.80
N ILE A 38 6.15 -14.25 8.15
CA ILE A 38 7.22 -14.83 8.98
C ILE A 38 6.70 -15.17 10.39
N HIS A 39 6.01 -14.23 11.04
CA HIS A 39 5.50 -14.44 12.40
C HIS A 39 4.52 -15.61 12.47
N MET A 40 3.65 -15.75 11.46
CA MET A 40 2.71 -16.85 11.33
C MET A 40 3.43 -18.17 11.11
N TYR A 41 4.37 -18.23 10.16
CA TYR A 41 5.13 -19.44 9.88
C TYR A 41 5.86 -19.97 11.12
N LEU A 42 6.51 -19.07 11.86
CA LEU A 42 7.24 -19.42 13.08
C LEU A 42 6.30 -19.82 14.23
N SER A 43 5.12 -19.20 14.32
CA SER A 43 4.15 -19.48 15.39
C SER A 43 3.41 -20.81 15.18
N LEU A 44 3.13 -21.19 13.94
CA LEU A 44 2.36 -22.38 13.59
C LEU A 44 3.24 -23.57 13.18
N GLY A 45 4.53 -23.34 12.92
CA GLY A 45 5.44 -24.35 12.37
C GLY A 45 5.17 -24.65 10.89
N GLY A 46 4.51 -23.75 10.17
CA GLY A 46 4.03 -23.93 8.81
C GLY A 46 2.97 -22.89 8.44
N TRP A 47 2.21 -23.16 7.37
CA TRP A 47 1.08 -22.33 6.94
C TRP A 47 -0.23 -22.79 7.59
N PRO A 48 -1.18 -21.87 7.87
CA PRO A 48 -2.47 -22.22 8.45
C PRO A 48 -3.24 -23.19 7.55
N ALA A 49 -3.75 -24.28 8.14
CA ALA A 49 -4.54 -25.29 7.42
C ALA A 49 -6.04 -24.98 7.36
N ASN A 50 -6.49 -24.00 8.17
CA ASN A 50 -7.89 -23.64 8.32
C ASN A 50 -8.12 -22.19 7.87
N ILE A 51 -9.34 -21.94 7.42
CA ILE A 51 -9.90 -20.61 7.14
C ILE A 51 -9.98 -19.80 8.44
N GLY A 52 -9.62 -18.51 8.35
CA GLY A 52 -9.64 -17.57 9.45
C GLY A 52 -8.60 -17.81 10.56
N ASN A 53 -8.88 -17.29 11.76
CA ASN A 53 -7.88 -17.14 12.83
C ASN A 53 -8.05 -18.12 14.00
N ALA A 54 -8.81 -19.20 13.79
CA ALA A 54 -9.10 -20.18 14.83
C ALA A 54 -7.81 -20.88 15.30
N GLY A 55 -7.53 -20.81 16.60
CA GLY A 55 -6.33 -21.41 17.20
C GLY A 55 -5.08 -20.53 17.17
N PHE A 56 -5.17 -19.30 16.63
CA PHE A 56 -4.06 -18.36 16.70
C PHE A 56 -3.85 -17.86 18.12
N SER A 57 -2.58 -17.73 18.51
CA SER A 57 -2.23 -17.11 19.78
C SER A 57 -2.60 -15.62 19.77
N SER A 58 -2.83 -15.06 20.96
CA SER A 58 -3.15 -13.63 21.09
C SER A 58 -2.12 -12.71 20.42
N PRO A 59 -0.79 -12.92 20.54
CA PRO A 59 0.20 -12.12 19.82
C PRO A 59 0.12 -12.25 18.29
N LEU A 60 -0.17 -13.45 17.78
CA LEU A 60 -0.31 -13.67 16.34
C LEU A 60 -1.54 -12.92 15.80
N ASN A 61 -2.68 -13.04 16.49
CA ASN A 61 -3.90 -12.31 16.13
C ASN A 61 -3.70 -10.79 16.14
N PHE A 62 -2.97 -10.26 17.12
CA PHE A 62 -2.66 -8.83 17.13
C PHE A 62 -1.84 -8.39 15.91
N HIS A 63 -0.85 -9.20 15.48
CA HIS A 63 -0.10 -8.89 14.27
C HIS A 63 -0.98 -9.00 13.00
N VAL A 64 -1.91 -9.96 12.96
CA VAL A 64 -2.92 -10.06 11.89
C VAL A 64 -3.72 -8.76 11.78
N GLU A 65 -4.27 -8.29 12.90
CA GLU A 65 -5.04 -7.03 12.94
C GLU A 65 -4.22 -5.84 12.45
N ILE A 66 -2.97 -5.70 12.89
CA ILE A 66 -2.07 -4.63 12.43
C ILE A 66 -1.87 -4.70 10.92
N ALA A 67 -1.50 -5.86 10.39
CA ALA A 67 -1.21 -6.01 8.96
C ALA A 67 -2.46 -5.76 8.11
N GLN A 68 -3.62 -6.26 8.54
CA GLN A 68 -4.90 -6.01 7.88
C GLN A 68 -5.26 -4.52 7.92
N HIS A 69 -5.01 -3.80 9.01
CA HIS A 69 -5.21 -2.35 9.06
C HIS A 69 -4.24 -1.59 8.16
N CYS A 70 -2.97 -2.01 8.08
CA CYS A 70 -1.98 -1.47 7.16
C CYS A 70 -2.36 -1.69 5.68
N PHE A 71 -3.12 -2.74 5.37
CA PHE A 71 -3.65 -3.00 4.03
C PHE A 71 -4.96 -2.22 3.76
N TRP A 72 -5.99 -2.44 4.58
CA TRP A 72 -7.36 -2.00 4.29
C TRP A 72 -7.55 -0.50 4.39
N PHE A 73 -7.06 0.15 5.44
CA PHE A 73 -7.30 1.60 5.60
C PHE A 73 -6.65 2.40 4.48
N PRO A 74 -5.36 2.21 4.14
CA PRO A 74 -4.77 2.95 3.04
C PRO A 74 -5.36 2.55 1.68
N SER A 75 -5.74 1.29 1.47
CA SER A 75 -6.44 0.87 0.24
C SER A 75 -7.73 1.65 0.02
N LEU A 76 -8.57 1.73 1.06
CA LEU A 76 -9.84 2.45 0.99
C LEU A 76 -9.63 3.96 0.80
N ILE A 77 -8.68 4.54 1.55
CA ILE A 77 -8.34 5.95 1.41
C ILE A 77 -7.86 6.25 0.00
N LEU A 78 -6.91 5.47 -0.54
CA LEU A 78 -6.38 5.68 -1.88
C LEU A 78 -7.47 5.47 -2.92
N PHE A 79 -8.24 4.39 -2.85
CA PHE A 79 -9.30 4.12 -3.82
C PHE A 79 -10.35 5.25 -3.91
N VAL A 80 -10.77 5.80 -2.75
CA VAL A 80 -11.79 6.86 -2.70
C VAL A 80 -11.20 8.25 -2.97
N THR A 81 -10.09 8.59 -2.31
CA THR A 81 -9.58 9.97 -2.29
C THR A 81 -8.62 10.27 -3.44
N TRP A 82 -7.92 9.27 -3.98
CA TRP A 82 -6.96 9.48 -5.06
C TRP A 82 -7.58 10.10 -6.33
N PRO A 83 -8.71 9.62 -6.89
CA PRO A 83 -9.28 10.24 -8.09
C PRO A 83 -9.68 11.70 -7.85
N ILE A 84 -10.24 11.99 -6.67
CA ILE A 84 -10.60 13.36 -6.26
C ILE A 84 -9.35 14.22 -6.15
N ALA A 85 -8.30 13.72 -5.49
CA ALA A 85 -7.04 14.43 -5.31
C ALA A 85 -6.35 14.72 -6.65
N VAL A 86 -6.35 13.77 -7.60
CA VAL A 86 -5.80 13.98 -8.94
C VAL A 86 -6.52 15.10 -9.66
N VAL A 87 -7.85 15.11 -9.66
CA VAL A 87 -8.65 16.18 -10.30
C VAL A 87 -8.36 17.54 -9.65
N VAL A 88 -8.42 17.61 -8.32
CA VAL A 88 -8.18 18.86 -7.58
C VAL A 88 -6.77 19.40 -7.85
N PHE A 89 -5.75 18.53 -7.80
CA PHE A 89 -4.36 18.95 -8.02
C PHE A 89 -4.10 19.32 -9.49
N ALA A 90 -4.78 18.71 -10.44
CA ALA A 90 -4.68 19.08 -11.86
C ALA A 90 -5.32 20.45 -12.15
N VAL A 91 -6.47 20.75 -11.54
CA VAL A 91 -7.23 21.99 -11.77
C VAL A 91 -6.63 23.18 -11.00
N VAL A 92 -6.22 22.97 -9.74
CA VAL A 92 -5.69 24.04 -8.90
C VAL A 92 -4.23 24.31 -9.24
N ARG A 93 -3.97 25.37 -10.03
CA ARG A 93 -2.64 25.74 -10.54
C ARG A 93 -1.52 25.77 -9.48
N ARG A 94 -1.84 26.15 -8.24
CA ARG A 94 -0.87 26.16 -7.12
C ARG A 94 -0.43 24.75 -6.69
N TRP A 95 -1.28 23.74 -6.88
CA TRP A 95 -1.09 22.37 -6.39
C TRP A 95 -0.67 21.39 -7.48
N GLN A 96 -0.63 21.82 -8.74
CA GLN A 96 -0.22 21.00 -9.89
C GLN A 96 1.12 20.26 -9.72
N ALA A 97 2.06 20.85 -8.99
CA ALA A 97 3.32 20.17 -8.68
C ALA A 97 3.10 18.85 -7.92
N GLY A 98 2.04 18.75 -7.12
CA GLY A 98 1.72 17.59 -6.30
C GLY A 98 1.15 16.39 -7.05
N VAL A 99 0.69 16.57 -8.29
CA VAL A 99 0.21 15.46 -9.15
C VAL A 99 1.28 14.38 -9.30
N HIS A 100 2.55 14.77 -9.40
CA HIS A 100 3.67 13.83 -9.49
C HIS A 100 3.76 12.92 -8.26
N TYR A 101 3.56 13.46 -7.06
CA TYR A 101 3.62 12.68 -5.83
C TYR A 101 2.40 11.76 -5.69
N LEU A 102 1.21 12.20 -6.14
CA LEU A 102 0.03 11.31 -6.22
C LEU A 102 0.26 10.14 -7.18
N GLY A 103 0.95 10.38 -8.30
CA GLY A 103 1.38 9.34 -9.21
C GLY A 103 2.38 8.38 -8.56
N ILE A 104 3.39 8.90 -7.85
CA ILE A 104 4.38 8.06 -7.13
C ILE A 104 3.71 7.21 -6.07
N VAL A 105 2.77 7.77 -5.29
CA VAL A 105 2.01 7.00 -4.30
C VAL A 105 1.26 5.86 -4.98
N ALA A 106 0.57 6.12 -6.09
CA ALA A 106 -0.18 5.08 -6.81
C ALA A 106 0.73 3.98 -7.37
N ILE A 107 1.86 4.35 -7.99
CA ILE A 107 2.83 3.40 -8.52
C ILE A 107 3.44 2.58 -7.39
N ALA A 108 3.90 3.23 -6.32
CA ALA A 108 4.49 2.57 -5.16
C ALA A 108 3.48 1.61 -4.52
N TRP A 109 2.23 2.04 -4.33
CA TRP A 109 1.16 1.20 -3.79
C TRP A 109 0.89 -0.02 -4.68
N ALA A 110 0.77 0.18 -5.99
CA ALA A 110 0.59 -0.91 -6.95
C ALA A 110 1.76 -1.90 -6.94
N LEU A 111 3.01 -1.41 -6.83
CA LEU A 111 4.18 -2.26 -6.69
C LEU A 111 4.19 -3.00 -5.34
N GLY A 112 3.88 -2.32 -4.24
CA GLY A 112 3.78 -2.94 -2.91
C GLY A 112 2.71 -4.03 -2.87
N PHE A 113 1.53 -3.76 -3.43
CA PHE A 113 0.46 -4.73 -3.63
C PHE A 113 0.88 -5.88 -4.55
N GLY A 114 1.63 -5.60 -5.62
CA GLY A 114 2.19 -6.63 -6.49
C GLY A 114 3.17 -7.54 -5.76
N LEU A 115 4.00 -6.96 -4.87
CA LEU A 115 4.91 -7.73 -4.02
C LEU A 115 4.16 -8.65 -3.08
N THR A 116 3.01 -8.23 -2.51
CA THR A 116 2.24 -9.14 -1.66
C THR A 116 1.78 -10.39 -2.41
N GLN A 117 1.53 -10.30 -3.73
CA GLN A 117 1.17 -11.47 -4.55
C GLN A 117 2.31 -12.48 -4.74
N LEU A 118 3.54 -12.13 -4.35
CA LEU A 118 4.70 -13.03 -4.36
C LEU A 118 4.91 -13.71 -2.99
N GLY A 119 3.92 -13.65 -2.11
CA GLY A 119 3.92 -14.38 -0.85
C GLY A 119 3.85 -15.91 -1.05
N PRO A 120 4.16 -16.70 -0.03
CA PRO A 120 3.98 -18.16 -0.08
C PRO A 120 2.51 -18.54 -0.27
N ASP A 121 2.21 -19.52 -1.12
CA ASP A 121 0.83 -19.90 -1.49
C ASP A 121 -0.06 -20.17 -0.27
N GLY A 122 0.41 -20.98 0.69
CA GLY A 122 -0.38 -21.27 1.90
C GLY A 122 -0.64 -20.05 2.81
N PHE A 123 0.21 -19.02 2.74
CA PHE A 123 -0.08 -17.74 3.42
C PHE A 123 -1.03 -16.88 2.61
N LEU A 124 -0.85 -16.84 1.28
CA LEU A 124 -1.71 -16.10 0.37
C LEU A 124 -3.16 -16.59 0.40
N ASP A 125 -3.36 -17.90 0.42
CA ASP A 125 -4.67 -18.53 0.51
C ASP A 125 -5.42 -18.06 1.77
N TRP A 126 -4.72 -17.99 2.91
CA TRP A 126 -5.29 -17.47 4.16
C TRP A 126 -5.42 -15.94 4.17
N TRP A 127 -4.51 -15.20 3.53
CA TRP A 127 -4.53 -13.74 3.51
C TRP A 127 -5.74 -13.18 2.73
N TRP A 128 -6.16 -13.90 1.69
CA TRP A 128 -7.28 -13.50 0.82
C TRP A 128 -8.63 -14.11 1.21
N ASP A 129 -8.65 -14.95 2.25
CA ASP A 129 -9.84 -15.55 2.87
C ASP A 129 -10.49 -14.60 3.89
#